data_AF-A0A3D1PKH8-F1
#
_entry.id   AF-A0A3D1PKH8-F1
#
_cell.length_a   1.000
_cell.length_b   1.000
_cell.length_c   1.000
_cell.angle_alpha   90.00
_cell.angle_beta   90.00
_cell.angle_gamma   90.00
#
_symmetry.space_group_name_H-M   'P 1'
#
loop_
_entity.id
_entity.type
_entity.pdbx_description
1 polymer ?
#
loop_
_entity_poly.entity_id
_entity_poly.type
_entity_poly.pdbx_seq_one_letter_code
_entity_poly.pdbx_strand_id
1 'polypeptide(L)'
;MQNAKNQREEVNVKKLYGNECLLPKDDFIKQYHINIQGLSSQEAELRLNKYGPNEIKQTKPKKWYNYLLESLFSPFNSILLRNCCNFILHRCLFT
;
A
#
# COMPACT_ATOMS: atom_id res chain seq x y z
N MET A 1 26.14 2.08 34.07
CA MET A 1 26.41 2.56 32.69
C MET A 1 26.55 1.33 31.81
N GLN A 2 25.47 0.89 31.15
CA GLN A 2 25.49 -0.31 30.30
C GLN A 2 25.81 0.11 28.86
N ASN A 3 26.91 -0.42 28.33
CA ASN A 3 27.36 -0.23 26.95
C ASN A 3 26.42 -1.02 26.01
N ALA A 4 25.51 -0.33 25.33
CA ALA A 4 24.70 -0.92 24.27
C ALA A 4 25.63 -1.28 23.09
N LYS A 5 25.89 -2.57 22.91
CA LYS A 5 26.56 -3.10 21.73
C LYS A 5 25.69 -2.77 20.52
N ASN A 6 26.09 -1.76 19.74
CA ASN A 6 25.57 -1.52 18.39
C ASN A 6 25.94 -2.73 17.52
N GLN A 7 25.11 -3.76 17.53
CA GLN A 7 25.13 -4.81 16.52
C GLN A 7 24.66 -4.14 15.23
N ARG A 8 25.61 -3.67 14.42
CA ARG A 8 25.31 -3.25 13.05
C ARG A 8 24.84 -4.51 12.34
N GLU A 9 23.53 -4.60 12.08
CA GLU A 9 22.99 -5.66 11.24
C GLU A 9 23.80 -5.68 9.94
N GLU A 10 24.39 -6.83 9.59
CA GLU A 10 25.05 -7.00 8.31
C GLU A 10 23.99 -6.90 7.22
N VAL A 11 23.86 -5.70 6.66
CA VAL A 11 22.91 -5.43 5.59
C VAL A 11 23.40 -6.14 4.34
N ASN A 12 22.73 -7.23 3.98
CA ASN A 12 22.99 -7.93 2.72
C ASN A 12 22.53 -7.06 1.54
N VAL A 13 23.47 -6.32 0.96
CA VAL A 13 23.26 -5.37 -0.16
C VAL A 13 22.56 -6.05 -1.34
N LYS A 14 22.89 -7.31 -1.63
CA LYS A 14 22.26 -8.09 -2.72
C LYS A 14 20.78 -8.34 -2.47
N LYS A 15 20.37 -8.53 -1.22
CA LYS A 15 18.95 -8.70 -0.84
C LYS A 15 18.17 -7.39 -0.96
N LEU A 16 18.80 -6.25 -0.66
CA LEU A 16 18.16 -4.94 -0.71
C LEU A 16 17.97 -4.42 -2.13
N TYR A 17 19.01 -4.51 -2.96
CA TYR A 17 19.05 -3.83 -4.25
C TYR A 17 18.92 -4.78 -5.45
N GLY A 18 18.86 -6.09 -5.23
CA GLY A 18 18.80 -7.08 -6.30
C GLY A 18 20.11 -7.22 -7.06
N ASN A 19 20.11 -8.08 -8.07
CA ASN A 19 21.29 -8.27 -8.92
C ASN A 19 21.41 -7.16 -9.96
N GLU A 20 20.29 -6.55 -10.37
CA GLU A 20 20.26 -5.50 -11.39
C GLU A 20 21.12 -4.30 -11.01
N CYS A 21 21.12 -3.93 -9.73
CA CYS A 21 21.86 -2.78 -9.22
C CYS A 21 23.33 -3.09 -8.87
N LEU A 22 23.74 -4.36 -8.88
CA LEU A 22 25.13 -4.77 -8.61
C LEU A 22 25.94 -4.99 -9.89
N LEU A 23 25.26 -5.17 -11.03
CA LEU A 23 25.91 -5.42 -12.30
C LEU A 23 26.64 -4.16 -12.80
N PRO A 24 27.87 -4.31 -13.35
CA PRO A 24 28.52 -3.21 -14.04
C PRO A 24 27.72 -2.84 -15.30
N LYS A 25 27.80 -1.57 -15.68
CA LYS A 25 27.00 -0.97 -16.77
C LYS A 25 27.00 -1.81 -18.06
N ASP A 26 28.16 -2.27 -18.50
CA ASP A 26 28.29 -2.97 -19.78
C ASP A 26 27.62 -4.34 -19.77
N ASP A 27 27.68 -5.05 -18.64
CA ASP A 27 27.04 -6.35 -18.47
C ASP A 27 25.52 -6.19 -18.33
N PHE A 28 25.07 -5.14 -17.66
CA PHE A 28 23.65 -4.80 -17.56
C PHE A 28 23.04 -4.51 -18.94
N ILE A 29 23.73 -3.71 -19.78
CA ILE A 29 23.27 -3.39 -21.14
C ILE A 29 23.17 -4.65 -22.00
N LYS A 30 24.15 -5.56 -21.92
CA LYS A 30 24.15 -6.83 -22.66
C LYS A 30 23.05 -7.78 -22.19
N GLN A 31 22.90 -7.95 -20.88
CA GLN A 31 21.92 -8.88 -20.31
C GLN A 31 20.49 -8.45 -20.61
N TYR A 32 20.19 -7.16 -20.47
CA TYR A 32 18.83 -6.62 -20.63
C TYR A 32 18.57 -6.03 -22.03
N HIS A 33 19.53 -6.17 -22.96
CA HIS A 33 19.43 -5.70 -24.35
C HIS A 33 18.95 -4.24 -24.44
N ILE A 34 19.58 -3.38 -23.63
CA ILE A 34 19.14 -1.99 -23.46
C ILE A 34 19.70 -1.13 -24.59
N ASN A 35 18.82 -0.37 -25.25
CA ASN A 35 19.25 0.65 -26.19
C ASN A 35 19.79 1.88 -25.45
N ILE A 36 21.03 2.27 -25.74
CA ILE A 36 21.69 3.45 -25.15
C ILE A 36 21.01 4.76 -25.60
N GLN A 37 20.42 4.76 -26.79
CA GLN A 37 19.72 5.94 -27.34
C GLN A 37 18.32 6.13 -26.73
N GLY A 38 17.89 5.23 -25.85
CA GLY A 38 16.58 5.28 -25.20
C GLY A 38 15.50 4.51 -25.96
N LEU A 39 14.26 4.77 -25.57
CA LEU A 39 13.05 4.12 -26.09
C LEU A 39 12.47 4.92 -27.26
N SER A 40 11.96 4.22 -28.27
CA SER A 40 11.13 4.89 -29.28
C SER A 40 9.76 5.26 -28.69
N SER A 41 9.10 6.27 -29.25
CA SER A 41 7.77 6.70 -28.77
C SER A 41 6.74 5.56 -28.84
N GLN A 42 6.83 4.71 -29.87
CA GLN A 42 5.96 3.55 -30.06
C GLN A 42 6.19 2.50 -28.97
N GLU A 43 7.46 2.19 -28.67
CA GLU A 43 7.78 1.25 -27.59
C GLU A 43 7.40 1.79 -26.21
N ALA A 44 7.57 3.09 -25.99
CA ALA A 44 7.15 3.74 -24.75
C ALA A 44 5.64 3.61 -24.55
N GLU A 45 4.83 3.84 -25.59
CA GLU A 45 3.38 3.69 -25.54
C GLU A 45 2.96 2.22 -25.31
N LEU A 46 3.59 1.27 -26.00
CA LEU A 46 3.35 -0.15 -25.79
C LEU A 46 3.66 -0.58 -24.35
N ARG A 47 4.76 -0.09 -23.77
CA ARG A 47 5.13 -0.36 -22.38
C ARG A 47 4.17 0.31 -21.41
N LEU A 48 3.75 1.55 -21.66
CA LEU A 48 2.78 2.27 -20.83
C LEU A 48 1.44 1.54 -20.80
N ASN A 49 0.97 1.05 -21.96
CA ASN A 49 -0.26 0.27 -22.05
C ASN A 49 -0.16 -1.10 -21.35
N LYS A 50 1.01 -1.74 -21.41
CA LYS A 50 1.25 -3.06 -20.80
C LYS A 50 1.42 -3.01 -19.28
N TYR A 51 2.21 -2.06 -18.78
CA TYR A 51 2.61 -2.00 -17.37
C TYR A 51 1.85 -0.93 -16.57
N GLY A 52 1.17 -0.01 -17.25
CA GLY A 52 0.54 1.14 -16.63
C GLY A 52 1.54 2.25 -16.27
N PRO A 53 1.05 3.35 -15.68
CA PRO A 53 1.90 4.43 -15.20
C PRO A 53 2.75 3.96 -14.02
N ASN A 54 4.01 4.43 -13.96
CA ASN A 54 4.93 4.15 -12.86
C ASN A 54 4.60 5.00 -11.62
N GLU A 55 3.43 4.77 -11.05
CA GLU A 55 2.91 5.48 -9.89
C GLU A 55 2.53 4.49 -8.80
N ILE A 56 2.91 4.80 -7.56
CA ILE A 56 2.47 4.02 -6.40
C ILE A 56 0.98 4.29 -6.21
N LYS A 57 0.17 3.23 -6.29
CA LYS A 57 -1.28 3.32 -6.08
C LYS A 57 -1.57 3.92 -4.71
N GLN A 58 -2.05 5.16 -4.68
CA GLN A 58 -2.60 5.72 -3.46
C GLN A 58 -4.02 5.19 -3.26
N THR A 59 -4.29 4.61 -2.10
CA THR A 59 -5.65 4.29 -1.70
C THR A 59 -6.44 5.58 -1.57
N LYS A 60 -7.62 5.64 -2.20
CA LYS A 60 -8.53 6.78 -2.01
C LYS A 60 -8.76 6.98 -0.52
N PRO A 61 -8.65 8.21 0.01
CA PRO A 61 -8.92 8.46 1.42
C PRO A 61 -10.36 8.05 1.72
N LYS A 62 -10.58 7.45 2.90
CA LYS A 62 -11.95 7.14 3.37
C LYS A 62 -12.76 8.44 3.37
N LYS A 63 -13.99 8.39 2.88
CA LYS A 63 -14.92 9.53 2.95
C LYS A 63 -15.40 9.71 4.39
N TRP A 64 -15.84 10.92 4.74
CA TRP A 64 -16.28 11.29 6.09
C TRP A 64 -17.33 10.31 6.67
N TYR A 65 -18.28 9.86 5.85
CA TYR A 65 -19.36 8.98 6.30
C TYR A 65 -18.87 7.57 6.66
N ASN A 66 -17.74 7.12 6.09
CA ASN A 66 -17.14 5.84 6.47
C ASN A 66 -16.71 5.88 7.93
N TYR A 67 -16.10 7.00 8.36
CA TYR A 67 -15.69 7.20 9.75
C TYR A 67 -16.89 7.32 10.69
N LEU A 68 -17.98 7.95 10.23
CA LEU A 68 -19.21 8.03 11.02
C LEU A 68 -19.80 6.63 11.28
N LEU A 69 -19.94 5.80 10.24
CA LEU A 69 -20.46 4.45 10.39
C LEU A 69 -19.53 3.56 11.24
N GLU A 70 -18.23 3.65 11.01
CA GLU A 70 -17.21 2.93 11.79
C GLU A 70 -17.26 3.32 13.28
N SER A 71 -17.50 4.60 13.57
CA SER A 71 -17.69 5.09 14.94
C SER A 71 -19.01 4.59 15.56
N LEU A 72 -20.11 4.63 14.81
CA LEU A 72 -21.43 4.18 15.28
C LEU A 72 -21.44 2.68 15.64
N PHE A 73 -20.77 1.84 14.85
CA PHE A 73 -20.67 0.40 15.09
C PHE A 73 -19.47 -0.02 15.94
N SER A 74 -18.80 0.92 16.61
CA SER A 74 -17.77 0.57 17.59
C SER A 74 -18.35 -0.26 18.75
N PRO A 75 -17.55 -1.10 19.43
CA PRO A 75 -18.04 -1.94 20.53
C PRO A 75 -18.78 -1.16 21.64
N PHE A 76 -18.33 0.05 21.97
CA PHE A 76 -19.00 0.89 22.98
C PHE A 76 -20.31 1.50 22.46
N ASN A 77 -20.30 2.05 21.25
CA ASN A 77 -21.49 2.72 20.69
C ASN A 77 -22.57 1.73 20.26
N SER A 78 -22.19 0.51 19.86
CA SER A 78 -23.13 -0.54 19.48
C SER A 78 -23.99 -1.04 20.65
N ILE A 79 -23.48 -1.01 21.89
CA ILE A 79 -24.27 -1.31 23.09
C ILE A 79 -25.37 -0.26 23.30
N LEU A 80 -25.04 1.02 23.09
CA LEU A 80 -26.00 2.12 23.19
C LEU A 80 -27.06 2.02 22.10
N LEU A 81 -26.64 1.76 20.85
CA LEU A 81 -27.55 1.55 19.73
C LEU A 81 -28.49 0.35 19.95
N ARG A 82 -27.99 -0.75 20.52
CA ARG A 82 -28.81 -1.93 20.85
C ARG A 82 -29.95 -1.57 21.80
N ASN A 83 -29.67 -0.78 22.82
CA ASN A 83 -30.68 -0.35 23.79
C ASN A 83 -31.72 0.60 23.14
N CYS A 84 -31.28 1.53 22.29
CA CYS A 84 -32.18 2.39 21.52
C CYS A 84 -33.09 1.58 20.58
N CYS A 85 -32.52 0.63 19.82
CA CYS A 85 -33.29 -0.20 18.90
C CYS A 85 -34.28 -1.11 19.63
N ASN A 86 -33.91 -1.67 20.78
CA ASN A 86 -34.81 -2.52 21.57
C ASN A 86 -36.00 -1.71 22.14
N PHE A 87 -35.75 -0.50 22.66
CA PHE A 87 -36.81 0.40 23.12
C PHE A 87 -37.77 0.79 22.00
N ILE A 88 -37.25 1.12 20.81
CA ILE A 88 -38.06 1.48 19.64
C ILE A 88 -38.88 0.27 19.15
N LEU A 89 -38.29 -0.92 19.09
CA LEU A 89 -38.99 -2.14 18.69
C LEU A 89 -40.12 -2.49 19.67
N HIS A 90 -39.84 -2.44 20.98
CA HIS A 90 -40.83 -2.72 22.01
C HIS A 90 -42.01 -1.75 21.93
N ARG A 91 -41.75 -0.47 21.64
CA ARG A 91 -42.78 0.55 21.51
C ARG A 91 -43.58 0.43 20.21
N CYS A 92 -42.99 -0.06 19.13
CA CYS A 92 -43.69 -0.27 17.85
C CYS A 92 -44.46 -1.61 17.77
N LEU A 93 -44.07 -2.64 18.53
CA LEU A 93 -44.72 -3.97 18.52
C LEU A 93 -45.83 -4.14 19.57
N PHE A 94 -45.85 -3.31 20.62
CA PHE A 94 -46.83 -3.36 21.70
C PHE A 94 -47.78 -2.13 21.75
N THR A 95 -47.91 -1.40 20.64
CA THR A 95 -48.99 -0.42 20.41
C THR A 95 -49.80 -0.86 19.20
#